data_AF-A0A812QGX8-F1
#
_entry.id   AF-A0A812QGX8-F1
#
_cell.length_a   1.000
_cell.length_b   1.000
_cell.length_c   1.000
_cell.angle_alpha   90.00
_cell.angle_beta   90.00
_cell.angle_gamma   90.00
#
_symmetry.space_group_name_H-M   'P 1'
#
loop_
_entity.id
_entity.type
_entity.pdbx_description
1 polymer ?
#
loop_
_entity_poly.entity_id
_entity_poly.type
_entity_poly.pdbx_seq_one_letter_code
_entity_poly.pdbx_strand_id
1 'polypeptide(L)'
;MMAEGRFFGADQFNPRLITTQIIVMQSSFWFCLGAAVAFADWLLSEEQSAAQLFQPEAYTWNTRRGLILALALWFTSLVMAVELRFVVQRAKKCLDFVTTYHLFHLLATFLAEGFPANMEWWIIQLPALFVAVLLGEYLCMQAETQDIKLYKKPKVSRPSFDEI
;
A
#
# COMPACT_ATOMS: atom_id res chain seq x y z
N MET A 1 3.56 19.71 -8.06
CA MET A 1 3.61 18.65 -9.08
C MET A 1 2.18 18.39 -9.55
N MET A 2 1.81 18.92 -10.71
CA MET A 2 0.44 18.81 -11.25
C MET A 2 0.26 17.39 -11.80
N ALA A 3 -0.54 16.55 -11.13
CA ALA A 3 -0.88 15.23 -11.64
C ALA A 3 -1.87 15.39 -12.81
N GLU A 4 -1.49 14.94 -14.00
CA GLU A 4 -2.40 14.91 -15.15
C GLU A 4 -3.40 13.76 -15.02
N GLY A 5 -4.69 14.04 -15.26
CA GLY A 5 -5.72 13.01 -15.31
C GLY A 5 -5.42 11.97 -16.39
N ARG A 6 -5.47 10.69 -16.02
CA ARG A 6 -5.22 9.57 -16.95
C ARG A 6 -6.54 8.94 -17.38
N PHE A 7 -6.67 8.65 -18.68
CA PHE A 7 -7.84 7.93 -19.19
C PHE A 7 -7.72 6.45 -18.83
N PHE A 8 -8.51 6.00 -17.86
CA PHE A 8 -8.63 4.58 -17.53
C PHE A 8 -9.65 3.92 -18.47
N GLY A 9 -9.16 3.19 -19.47
CA GLY A 9 -10.00 2.36 -20.33
C GLY A 9 -10.63 1.17 -19.59
N ALA A 10 -11.30 0.28 -20.35
CA ALA A 10 -11.78 -0.99 -19.82
C ALA A 10 -10.63 -1.76 -19.15
N ASP A 11 -10.89 -2.34 -17.98
CA ASP A 11 -9.89 -3.10 -17.22
C ASP A 11 -9.53 -4.37 -18.00
N GLN A 12 -8.43 -4.34 -18.75
CA GLN A 12 -7.89 -5.53 -19.39
C GLN A 12 -6.98 -6.24 -18.39
N PHE A 13 -7.23 -7.53 -18.17
CA PHE A 13 -6.39 -8.35 -17.30
C PHE A 13 -4.99 -8.48 -17.89
N ASN A 14 -4.03 -7.79 -17.28
CA ASN A 14 -2.62 -7.87 -17.62
C ASN A 14 -1.86 -8.55 -16.47
N PRO A 15 -1.61 -9.87 -16.54
CA PRO A 15 -1.03 -10.63 -15.43
C PRO A 15 0.38 -10.14 -15.07
N ARG A 16 1.16 -9.70 -16.06
CA ARG A 16 2.52 -9.18 -15.83
C ARG A 16 2.49 -7.89 -14.99
N LEU A 17 1.56 -6.98 -15.29
CA LEU A 17 1.44 -5.73 -14.54
C LEU A 17 1.01 -5.99 -13.10
N ILE A 18 -0.03 -6.82 -12.89
CA ILE A 18 -0.54 -7.15 -11.56
C ILE A 18 0.54 -7.83 -10.73
N THR A 19 1.27 -8.78 -11.31
CA THR A 19 2.36 -9.49 -10.61
C THR A 19 3.45 -8.52 -10.16
N THR A 20 3.90 -7.61 -11.03
CA THR A 20 4.90 -6.60 -10.66
C THR A 20 4.38 -5.68 -9.55
N GLN A 21 3.12 -5.24 -9.61
CA GLN A 21 2.51 -4.43 -8.56
C GLN A 21 2.48 -5.18 -7.23
N ILE A 22 2.13 -6.47 -7.22
CA ILE A 22 2.14 -7.28 -5.99
C ILE A 22 3.56 -7.34 -5.41
N ILE A 23 4.56 -7.65 -6.24
CA ILE A 23 5.96 -7.77 -5.79
C ILE A 23 6.46 -6.45 -5.19
N VAL A 24 6.16 -5.32 -5.84
CA VAL A 24 6.53 -3.98 -5.33
C VAL A 24 5.86 -3.73 -3.98
N MET A 25 4.54 -3.89 -3.89
CA MET A 25 3.79 -3.64 -2.66
C MET A 25 4.26 -4.52 -1.49
N GLN A 26 4.55 -5.81 -1.76
CA GLN A 26 5.09 -6.72 -0.75
C GLN A 26 6.47 -6.30 -0.27
N SER A 27 7.37 -5.98 -1.20
CA SER A 27 8.75 -5.58 -0.87
C SER A 27 8.77 -4.29 -0.08
N SER A 28 7.98 -3.29 -0.50
CA SER A 28 7.87 -2.01 0.18
C SER A 28 7.25 -2.14 1.57
N PHE A 29 6.23 -2.98 1.75
CA PHE A 29 5.63 -3.24 3.07
C PHE A 29 6.66 -3.79 4.06
N TRP A 30 7.37 -4.86 3.69
CA TRP A 30 8.38 -5.47 4.57
C TRP A 30 9.55 -4.55 4.85
N PHE A 31 10.01 -3.82 3.83
CA PHE A 31 11.07 -2.83 4.01
C PHE A 31 10.64 -1.70 4.94
N CYS A 32 9.48 -1.11 4.74
CA CYS A 32 8.98 -0.01 5.56
C CYS A 32 8.73 -0.44 7.00
N LEU A 33 8.08 -1.60 7.20
CA LEU A 33 7.83 -2.13 8.54
C LEU A 33 9.14 -2.43 9.28
N GLY A 34 10.05 -3.16 8.63
CA GLY A 34 11.35 -3.49 9.22
C GLY A 34 12.20 -2.25 9.51
N ALA A 35 12.23 -1.29 8.59
CA ALA A 35 12.96 -0.03 8.78
C ALA A 35 12.35 0.83 9.90
N ALA A 36 11.02 0.92 9.97
CA ALA A 36 10.32 1.68 11.01
C ALA A 36 10.56 1.08 12.40
N VAL A 37 10.48 -0.25 12.52
CA VAL A 37 10.78 -0.96 13.78
C VAL A 37 12.25 -0.80 14.15
N ALA A 38 13.18 -1.07 13.23
CA ALA A 38 14.62 -0.94 13.50
C ALA A 38 15.01 0.48 13.92
N PHE A 39 14.43 1.50 13.28
CA PHE A 39 14.64 2.90 13.64
C PHE A 39 14.05 3.24 15.02
N ALA A 40 12.84 2.78 15.32
CA ALA A 40 12.19 3.02 16.60
C ALA A 40 12.92 2.31 17.75
N ASP A 41 13.34 1.05 17.56
CA ASP A 41 14.14 0.30 18.51
C ASP A 41 15.47 0.99 18.78
N TRP A 42 16.15 1.47 17.72
CA TRP A 42 17.38 2.24 17.85
C TRP A 42 17.16 3.55 18.63
N LEU A 43 16.10 4.28 18.31
CA LEU A 43 15.78 5.56 18.94
C LEU A 43 15.43 5.40 20.43
N LEU A 44 14.78 4.30 20.79
CA LEU A 44 14.31 4.02 22.15
C LEU A 44 15.25 3.09 22.92
N SER A 45 16.37 2.68 22.31
CA SER A 45 17.36 1.76 22.88
C SER A 45 16.79 0.40 23.30
N GLU A 46 15.83 -0.11 22.53
CA GLU A 46 15.30 -1.47 22.67
C GLU A 46 16.15 -2.47 21.90
N GLU A 47 16.11 -3.75 22.30
CA GLU A 47 16.84 -4.81 21.61
C GLU A 47 16.29 -5.04 20.19
N GLN A 48 17.13 -4.82 19.18
CA GLN A 48 16.78 -5.07 17.79
C GLN A 48 16.73 -6.58 17.51
N SER A 49 15.54 -7.06 17.17
CA SER A 49 15.35 -8.43 16.70
C SER A 49 14.39 -8.45 15.52
N ALA A 50 14.73 -9.14 14.44
CA ALA A 50 13.80 -9.35 13.33
C ALA A 50 12.68 -10.33 13.71
N ALA A 51 12.92 -11.22 14.68
CA ALA A 51 11.94 -12.21 15.12
C ALA A 51 10.70 -11.55 15.74
N GLN A 52 10.85 -10.37 16.35
CA GLN A 52 9.73 -9.66 16.99
C GLN A 52 8.59 -9.32 16.00
N LEU A 53 8.90 -9.19 14.71
CA LEU A 53 7.91 -8.90 13.65
C LEU A 53 6.92 -10.06 13.43
N PHE A 54 7.32 -11.27 13.83
CA PHE A 54 6.58 -12.51 13.60
C PHE A 54 6.08 -13.14 14.90
N GLN A 55 6.33 -12.53 16.06
CA GLN A 55 5.91 -13.02 17.37
C GLN A 55 4.56 -12.42 17.74
N PRO A 56 3.46 -13.19 17.71
CA PRO A 56 2.13 -12.68 18.05
C PRO A 56 2.10 -12.00 19.42
N GLU A 57 2.78 -12.59 20.42
CA GLU A 57 2.81 -12.14 21.80
C GLU A 57 3.59 -10.82 21.97
N ALA A 58 4.48 -10.47 21.04
CA ALA A 58 5.19 -9.19 21.06
C ALA A 58 4.25 -8.01 20.76
N TYR A 59 3.16 -8.25 20.03
CA TYR A 59 2.13 -7.25 19.73
C TYR A 59 1.18 -7.07 20.91
N THR A 60 1.61 -6.27 21.89
CA THR A 60 0.83 -5.97 23.10
C THR A 60 0.86 -4.49 23.49
N TRP A 61 -0.20 -4.02 24.16
CA TRP A 61 -0.29 -2.64 24.67
C TRP A 61 0.54 -2.41 25.95
N ASN A 62 0.96 -3.49 26.61
CA ASN A 62 1.53 -3.43 27.95
C ASN A 62 3.07 -3.29 27.95
N THR A 63 3.71 -3.39 26.79
CA THR A 63 5.18 -3.35 26.68
C THR A 63 5.61 -2.26 25.71
N ARG A 64 6.82 -1.70 25.94
CA ARG A 64 7.41 -0.70 25.03
C ARG A 64 7.59 -1.27 23.62
N ARG A 65 8.11 -2.49 23.52
CA ARG A 65 8.25 -3.22 22.25
C ARG A 65 6.93 -3.35 21.50
N GLY A 66 5.85 -3.74 22.18
CA GLY A 66 4.54 -3.86 21.53
C GLY A 66 3.97 -2.53 21.06
N LEU A 67 4.19 -1.45 21.81
CA LEU A 67 3.84 -0.09 21.36
C LEU A 67 4.67 0.35 20.15
N ILE A 68 5.97 0.03 20.12
CA ILE A 68 6.84 0.28 18.96
C ILE A 68 6.31 -0.46 17.74
N LEU A 69 5.98 -1.74 17.87
CA LEU A 69 5.45 -2.55 16.78
C LEU A 69 4.12 -2.00 16.25
N ALA A 70 3.21 -1.60 17.13
CA ALA A 70 1.94 -1.00 16.75
C ALA A 70 2.13 0.33 16.00
N LEU A 71 2.96 1.24 16.55
CA LEU A 71 3.24 2.54 15.93
C LEU A 71 3.96 2.41 14.60
N ALA A 72 4.95 1.51 14.50
CA ALA A 72 5.69 1.26 13.27
C ALA A 72 4.79 0.68 12.17
N LEU A 73 3.88 -0.23 12.53
CA LEU A 73 2.89 -0.77 11.61
C LEU A 73 1.91 0.30 11.12
N TRP A 74 1.39 1.14 12.01
CA TRP A 74 0.47 2.21 11.64
C TRP A 74 1.15 3.31 10.83
N PHE A 75 2.41 3.62 11.12
CA PHE A 75 3.21 4.48 10.26
C PHE A 75 3.39 3.86 8.87
N THR A 76 3.73 2.57 8.83
CA THR A 76 3.87 1.81 7.58
C THR A 76 2.57 1.82 6.78
N SER A 77 1.40 1.66 7.41
CA SER A 77 0.11 1.69 6.70
C SER A 77 -0.16 3.04 6.01
N LEU A 78 0.26 4.15 6.61
CA LEU A 78 0.19 5.47 5.98
C LEU A 78 1.11 5.58 4.77
N VAL A 79 2.33 5.06 4.87
CA VAL A 79 3.28 5.01 3.74
C VAL A 79 2.72 4.16 2.61
N MET A 80 2.21 2.97 2.92
CA MET A 80 1.60 2.07 1.93
C MET A 80 0.37 2.70 1.24
N ALA A 81 -0.44 3.47 1.98
CA ALA A 81 -1.58 4.18 1.41
C ALA A 81 -1.17 5.19 0.32
N VAL A 82 -0.06 5.90 0.55
CA VAL A 82 0.51 6.82 -0.44
C VAL A 82 1.10 6.06 -1.63
N GLU A 83 1.77 4.93 -1.38
CA GLU A 83 2.35 4.09 -2.42
C GLU A 83 1.30 3.48 -3.36
N LEU A 84 0.16 3.04 -2.82
CA LEU A 84 -0.98 2.53 -3.61
C LEU A 84 -1.40 3.51 -4.70
N ARG A 85 -1.43 4.81 -4.39
CA ARG A 85 -1.75 5.86 -5.37
C ARG A 85 -0.80 5.85 -6.56
N PHE A 86 0.48 5.59 -6.36
CA PHE A 86 1.49 5.63 -7.42
C PHE A 86 1.60 4.29 -8.17
N VAL A 87 1.50 3.17 -7.45
CA VAL A 87 1.69 1.82 -8.00
C VAL A 87 0.41 1.28 -8.63
N VAL A 88 -0.71 1.31 -7.90
CA VAL A 88 -1.98 0.70 -8.31
C VAL A 88 -2.85 1.67 -9.08
N GLN A 89 -2.87 2.94 -8.68
CA GLN A 89 -3.55 4.08 -9.34
C GLN A 89 -5.06 3.94 -9.49
N ARG A 90 -5.66 2.83 -9.04
CA ARG A 90 -7.06 2.50 -9.25
C ARG A 90 -7.71 2.10 -7.93
N ALA A 91 -8.70 2.87 -7.49
CA ALA A 91 -9.25 2.74 -6.13
C ALA A 91 -9.83 1.35 -5.86
N LYS A 92 -10.58 0.79 -6.81
CA LYS A 92 -11.25 -0.51 -6.65
C LYS A 92 -10.31 -1.72 -6.42
N LYS A 93 -8.99 -1.56 -6.63
CA LYS A 93 -7.99 -2.62 -6.43
C LYS A 93 -7.28 -2.49 -5.09
N CYS A 94 -7.42 -1.37 -4.38
CA CYS A 94 -6.67 -1.10 -3.15
C CYS A 94 -6.91 -2.15 -2.06
N LEU A 95 -8.17 -2.53 -1.83
CA LEU A 95 -8.53 -3.56 -0.85
C LEU A 95 -7.79 -4.89 -1.11
N ASP A 96 -7.72 -5.33 -2.37
CA ASP A 96 -7.06 -6.59 -2.73
C ASP A 96 -5.56 -6.53 -2.42
N PHE A 97 -4.87 -5.46 -2.84
CA PHE A 97 -3.43 -5.30 -2.58
C PHE A 97 -3.12 -5.20 -1.08
N VAL A 98 -3.92 -4.44 -0.34
CA VAL A 98 -3.75 -4.25 1.10
C VAL A 98 -3.96 -5.54 1.86
N THR A 99 -5.05 -6.24 1.56
CA THR A 99 -5.34 -7.54 2.16
C THR A 99 -4.24 -8.54 1.82
N THR A 100 -3.69 -8.49 0.60
CA THR A 100 -2.62 -9.41 0.19
C THR A 100 -1.37 -9.25 1.05
N TYR A 101 -0.80 -8.05 1.26
CA TYR A 101 0.41 -7.95 2.09
C TYR A 101 0.16 -8.23 3.57
N HIS A 102 -1.03 -7.90 4.10
CA HIS A 102 -1.39 -8.31 5.47
C HIS A 102 -1.58 -9.82 5.60
N LEU A 103 -2.11 -10.50 4.58
CA LEU A 103 -2.22 -11.96 4.55
C LEU A 103 -0.82 -12.61 4.53
N PHE A 104 0.13 -12.05 3.79
CA PHE A 104 1.52 -12.54 3.80
C PHE A 104 2.19 -12.31 5.15
N HIS A 105 1.92 -11.21 5.84
CA HIS A 105 2.39 -10.99 7.21
C HIS A 105 1.78 -12.01 8.19
N LEU A 106 0.47 -12.27 8.09
CA LEU A 106 -0.21 -13.32 8.86
C LEU A 106 0.38 -14.70 8.57
N LEU A 107 0.62 -15.04 7.30
CA LEU A 107 1.19 -16.32 6.90
C LEU A 107 2.63 -16.46 7.41
N ALA A 108 3.45 -15.41 7.31
CA ALA A 108 4.80 -15.42 7.84
C ALA A 108 4.82 -15.60 9.36
N THR A 109 3.93 -14.92 10.08
CA THR A 109 3.70 -15.09 11.51
C THR A 109 3.28 -16.53 11.83
N PHE A 110 2.32 -17.08 11.08
CA PHE A 110 1.82 -18.45 11.22
C PHE A 110 2.92 -19.50 11.03
N LEU A 111 3.79 -19.31 10.04
CA LEU A 111 4.89 -20.22 9.75
C LEU A 111 6.05 -20.11 10.75
N ALA A 112 6.23 -18.95 11.40
CA ALA A 112 7.30 -18.71 12.35
C ALA A 112 6.94 -19.17 13.78
N GLU A 113 5.79 -18.74 14.30
CA GLU A 113 5.41 -18.88 15.71
C GLU A 113 4.02 -19.54 15.89
N GLY A 114 3.32 -19.82 14.79
CA GLY A 114 1.97 -20.40 14.79
C GLY A 114 0.85 -19.37 14.67
N PHE A 115 -0.39 -19.83 14.77
CA PHE A 115 -1.56 -18.96 14.55
C PHE A 115 -1.71 -17.92 15.67
N PRO A 116 -1.85 -16.61 15.34
CA PRO A 116 -2.04 -15.57 16.35
C PRO A 116 -3.43 -15.70 16.97
N ALA A 117 -3.52 -16.49 18.04
CA ALA A 117 -4.74 -16.69 18.81
C ALA A 117 -5.05 -15.49 19.74
N ASN A 118 -4.05 -14.62 19.98
CA ASN A 118 -4.18 -13.45 20.82
C ASN A 118 -4.98 -12.34 20.12
N MET A 119 -5.98 -11.79 20.82
CA MET A 119 -6.84 -10.73 20.27
C MET A 119 -6.11 -9.40 20.05
N GLU A 120 -5.06 -9.11 20.84
CA GLU A 120 -4.29 -7.86 20.72
C GLU A 120 -3.61 -7.73 19.35
N TRP A 121 -3.07 -8.83 18.81
CA TRP A 121 -2.49 -8.86 17.48
C TRP A 121 -3.51 -8.41 16.42
N TRP A 122 -4.72 -8.97 16.44
CA TRP A 122 -5.79 -8.59 15.51
C TRP A 122 -6.21 -7.13 15.67
N ILE A 123 -6.32 -6.63 16.91
CA ILE A 123 -6.70 -5.24 17.20
C ILE A 123 -5.61 -4.26 16.75
N ILE A 124 -4.34 -4.66 16.67
CA ILE A 124 -3.27 -3.80 16.13
C ILE A 124 -3.26 -3.85 14.60
N GLN A 125 -3.45 -5.03 14.01
CA GLN A 125 -3.33 -5.29 12.58
C GLN A 125 -4.52 -4.77 11.77
N LEU A 126 -5.76 -4.98 12.26
CA LEU A 126 -6.97 -4.59 11.54
C LEU A 126 -7.07 -3.06 11.33
N PRO A 127 -6.81 -2.20 12.32
CA PRO A 127 -6.78 -0.76 12.09
C PRO A 127 -5.72 -0.35 11.05
N ALA A 128 -4.54 -0.96 11.04
CA ALA A 128 -3.53 -0.68 10.02
C ALA A 128 -4.04 -1.04 8.62
N LEU A 129 -4.69 -2.20 8.49
CA LEU A 129 -5.33 -2.65 7.25
C LEU A 129 -6.39 -1.64 6.81
N PHE A 130 -7.34 -1.29 7.68
CA PHE A 130 -8.42 -0.36 7.35
C PHE A 130 -7.90 1.03 6.98
N VAL A 131 -6.89 1.55 7.71
CA VAL A 131 -6.26 2.83 7.39
C VAL A 131 -5.64 2.79 6.00
N ALA A 132 -4.87 1.75 5.68
CA ALA A 132 -4.26 1.61 4.36
C ALA A 132 -5.29 1.48 3.23
N VAL A 133 -6.38 0.71 3.44
CA VAL A 133 -7.47 0.58 2.46
C VAL A 133 -8.16 1.92 2.26
N LEU A 134 -8.72 2.51 3.32
CA LEU A 134 -9.56 3.71 3.20
C LEU A 134 -8.78 4.91 2.68
N LEU A 135 -7.56 5.12 3.19
CA LEU A 135 -6.72 6.21 2.73
C LEU A 135 -6.20 5.95 1.31
N GLY A 136 -5.78 4.73 1.00
CA GLY A 136 -5.33 4.35 -0.34
C GLY A 136 -6.42 4.48 -1.39
N GLU A 137 -7.64 4.04 -1.08
CA GLU A 137 -8.83 4.21 -1.91
C GLU A 137 -9.14 5.68 -2.14
N TYR A 138 -9.17 6.49 -1.07
CA TYR A 138 -9.40 7.93 -1.17
C TYR A 138 -8.36 8.63 -2.05
N LEU A 139 -7.08 8.31 -1.86
CA LEU A 139 -5.98 8.90 -2.65
C LEU A 139 -6.00 8.45 -4.11
N CYS A 140 -6.31 7.19 -4.38
CA CYS A 140 -6.47 6.68 -5.74
C CYS A 140 -7.68 7.29 -6.43
N MET A 141 -8.82 7.40 -5.73
CA MET A 141 -10.04 7.99 -6.26
C MET A 141 -9.81 9.46 -6.63
N GLN A 142 -9.15 10.24 -5.78
CA GLN A 142 -8.77 11.62 -6.10
C GLN A 142 -7.86 11.73 -7.32
N ALA A 143 -6.99 10.74 -7.56
CA ALA A 143 -6.12 10.71 -8.73
C ALA A 143 -6.87 10.27 -10.00
N GLU A 144 -7.86 9.38 -9.86
CA GLU A 144 -8.70 8.88 -10.96
C GLU A 144 -9.70 9.93 -11.45
N THR A 145 -10.19 10.82 -10.57
CA THR A 145 -11.14 11.88 -10.91
C THR A 145 -10.49 13.18 -11.40
N GLN A 146 -9.17 13.26 -11.52
CA GLN A 146 -8.52 14.45 -12.10
C GLN A 146 -8.90 14.61 -13.58
N ASP A 147 -9.18 15.85 -13.98
CA ASP A 147 -9.57 16.17 -15.36
C ASP A 147 -8.47 15.78 -16.36
N ILE A 148 -8.89 15.11 -17.43
CA ILE A 148 -8.03 14.72 -18.53
C ILE A 148 -7.83 15.94 -19.43
N LYS A 149 -6.58 16.36 -19.65
CA LYS A 149 -6.25 17.37 -20.65
C LYS A 149 -6.38 16.75 -22.04
N LEU A 150 -7.54 16.91 -22.67
CA LEU A 150 -7.71 16.57 -24.07
C LEU A 150 -6.93 17.56 -24.94
N TYR A 151 -5.75 17.17 -25.43
CA TYR A 151 -5.09 17.93 -26.49
C TYR A 151 -6.00 17.95 -27.72
N LYS A 152 -6.44 19.14 -28.14
CA LYS A 152 -7.17 19.34 -29.40
C LYS A 152 -6.30 18.81 -30.53
N LYS A 153 -6.76 17.78 -31.25
CA LYS A 153 -6.15 17.40 -32.54
C LYS A 153 -6.13 18.64 -33.44
N PRO A 154 -5.00 18.96 -34.10
CA PRO A 154 -4.96 20.06 -35.04
C PRO A 154 -6.01 19.82 -36.13
N LYS A 155 -6.76 20.87 -36.44
CA LYS A 155 -7.81 20.85 -37.46
C LYS A 155 -7.13 20.62 -38.81
N VAL A 156 -7.18 19.39 -39.33
CA VAL A 156 -6.72 19.11 -40.69
C VAL A 156 -7.65 19.86 -41.64
N SER A 157 -7.19 21.00 -42.16
CA SER A 157 -7.86 21.70 -43.25
C SER A 157 -7.84 20.76 -44.47
N ARG A 158 -9.00 20.25 -44.86
CA ARG A 158 -9.12 19.60 -46.17
C ARG A 158 -8.87 20.67 -47.23
N PRO A 159 -8.01 20.45 -48.23
CA PRO A 159 -7.88 21.37 -49.35
C PRO A 159 -9.26 21.53 -50.01
N SER A 160 -9.64 22.77 -50.37
CA SER A 160 -10.87 22.99 -51.12
C SER A 160 -10.69 22.42 -52.52
N PHE A 161 -11.79 21.96 -53.12
CA PHE A 161 -11.80 21.39 -54.47
C PHE A 161 -11.46 22.42 -55.57
N ASP A 162 -11.14 23.67 -55.20
CA ASP A 162 -10.82 24.76 -56.12
C ASP A 162 -9.32 24.81 -56.49
N GLU A 163 -8.49 23.94 -55.91
CA GLU A 163 -7.04 23.81 -56.22
C GLU A 163 -6.68 22.64 -57.15
N ILE A 164 -7.65 22.07 -57.90
CA ILE A 164 -7.43 21.00 -58.90
C ILE A 164 -7.82 21.46 -60.30
#